data_AF-A0A7V5TQJ3-F1
#
_entry.id   AF-A0A7V5TQJ3-F1
#
_cell.length_a   1.000
_cell.length_b   1.000
_cell.length_c   1.000
_cell.angle_alpha   90.00
_cell.angle_beta   90.00
_cell.angle_gamma   90.00
#
_symmetry.space_group_name_H-M   'P 1'
#
loop_
_entity.id
_entity.type
_entity.pdbx_description
1 polymer ?
#
loop_
_entity_poly.entity_id
_entity_poly.type
_entity_poly.pdbx_seq_one_letter_code
_entity_poly.pdbx_strand_id
1 'polypeptide(L)'
;YAAHERETLEKVIQARNMAMQAQGVAQKAEAENMLTSTLRSIFALAEAYPNLKANENFLALQEELTTTENRVAFARQYYNDRVMFYNARIQQFPTNIVANMFGFKPREFFLVQDTAAREAPKVKFT
;
A
#
# COMPACT_ATOMS: atom_id res chain seq x y z
N TYR A 1 -14.88 -21.31 16.47
CA TYR A 1 -14.73 -21.66 15.04
C TYR A 1 -15.53 -20.70 14.16
N ALA A 2 -16.85 -20.84 14.03
CA ALA A 2 -17.67 -19.95 13.19
C ALA A 2 -17.57 -18.43 13.51
N ALA A 3 -17.32 -18.06 14.78
CA ALA A 3 -17.17 -16.65 15.16
C ALA A 3 -15.86 -16.01 14.65
N HIS A 4 -14.74 -16.73 14.66
CA HIS A 4 -13.44 -16.24 14.17
C HIS A 4 -13.38 -16.21 12.63
N GLU A 5 -14.01 -17.18 11.97
CA GLU A 5 -14.16 -17.18 10.51
C GLU A 5 -15.02 -16.00 10.04
N ARG A 6 -16.12 -15.70 10.76
CA ARG A 6 -16.97 -14.55 10.47
C ARG A 6 -16.23 -13.23 10.61
N GLU A 7 -15.48 -13.04 11.70
CA GLU A 7 -14.69 -11.82 11.92
C GLU A 7 -13.65 -11.60 10.80
N THR A 8 -13.01 -12.69 10.35
CA THR A 8 -12.00 -12.62 9.29
C THR A 8 -12.63 -12.27 7.94
N LEU A 9 -13.76 -12.90 7.59
CA LEU A 9 -14.52 -12.59 6.38
C LEU A 9 -15.07 -11.16 6.39
N GLU A 10 -15.58 -10.68 7.52
CA GLU A 10 -16.04 -9.30 7.68
C GLU A 10 -14.91 -8.30 7.44
N LYS A 11 -13.71 -8.55 8.00
CA LYS A 11 -12.53 -7.70 7.76
C LYS A 11 -12.12 -7.66 6.29
N VAL A 12 -12.20 -8.79 5.58
CA VAL A 12 -11.90 -8.84 4.13
C VAL A 12 -12.91 -8.03 3.32
N ILE A 13 -14.20 -8.20 3.60
CA ILE A 13 -15.26 -7.47 2.92
C ILE A 13 -15.11 -5.97 3.16
N GLN A 14 -14.81 -5.58 4.40
CA GLN A 14 -14.56 -4.18 4.76
C GLN A 14 -13.33 -3.62 4.04
N ALA A 15 -12.19 -4.31 4.09
CA ALA A 15 -10.96 -3.88 3.42
C ALA A 15 -11.16 -3.73 1.90
N ARG A 16 -11.88 -4.67 1.28
CA ARG A 16 -12.24 -4.60 -0.15
C ARG A 16 -13.14 -3.41 -0.46
N ASN A 17 -14.17 -3.16 0.34
CA ASN A 17 -15.06 -2.02 0.14
C ASN A 17 -14.33 -0.69 0.28
N MET A 18 -13.42 -0.58 1.25
CA MET A 18 -12.57 0.60 1.41
C MET A 18 -11.66 0.82 0.20
N ALA A 19 -11.03 -0.25 -0.31
CA ALA A 19 -10.20 -0.17 -1.51
C ALA A 19 -10.98 0.29 -2.75
N MET A 20 -12.23 -0.19 -2.92
CA MET A 20 -13.06 0.24 -4.05
C MET A 20 -13.56 1.69 -3.94
N GLN A 21 -13.76 2.20 -2.72
CA GLN A 21 -14.27 3.55 -2.48
C GLN A 21 -13.16 4.61 -2.37
N ALA A 22 -11.90 4.20 -2.17
CA ALA A 22 -10.78 5.10 -1.96
C ALA A 22 -10.51 6.03 -3.16
N GLN A 23 -10.51 7.34 -2.91
CA GLN A 23 -10.22 8.36 -3.91
C GLN A 23 -8.95 9.14 -3.58
N GLY A 24 -8.17 9.46 -4.61
CA GLY A 24 -6.87 10.09 -4.42
C GLY A 24 -5.80 9.13 -3.88
N VAL A 25 -4.56 9.60 -3.86
CA VAL A 25 -3.37 8.77 -3.62
C VAL A 25 -3.28 8.33 -2.16
N ALA A 26 -3.56 9.25 -1.23
CA ALA A 26 -3.49 8.96 0.21
C ALA A 26 -4.51 7.92 0.67
N GLN A 27 -5.77 8.05 0.27
CA GLN A 27 -6.82 7.09 0.67
C GLN A 27 -6.58 5.71 0.05
N LYS A 28 -6.10 5.67 -1.20
CA LYS A 28 -5.71 4.41 -1.84
C LYS A 28 -4.55 3.76 -1.09
N ALA A 29 -3.56 4.53 -0.64
CA ALA A 29 -2.47 3.99 0.14
C ALA A 29 -2.92 3.37 1.47
N GLU A 30 -3.84 4.03 2.17
CA GLU A 30 -4.40 3.51 3.42
C GLU A 30 -5.21 2.23 3.20
N ALA A 31 -6.10 2.22 2.21
CA ALA A 31 -6.93 1.06 1.90
C ALA A 31 -6.10 -0.16 1.48
N GLU A 32 -5.06 0.05 0.66
CA GLU A 32 -4.12 -1.00 0.27
C GLU A 32 -3.38 -1.58 1.49
N ASN A 33 -2.91 -0.74 2.42
CA ASN A 33 -2.23 -1.24 3.63
C ASN A 33 -3.14 -2.10 4.50
N MET A 34 -4.41 -1.69 4.65
CA MET A 34 -5.40 -2.46 5.39
C MET A 34 -5.69 -3.81 4.72
N LEU A 35 -5.78 -3.82 3.38
CA LEU A 35 -5.95 -5.04 2.60
C LEU A 35 -4.75 -5.97 2.80
N THR A 36 -3.51 -5.51 2.59
CA THR A 36 -2.29 -6.31 2.78
C THR A 36 -2.20 -6.88 4.20
N SER A 37 -2.57 -6.10 5.22
CA SER A 37 -2.58 -6.57 6.62
C SER A 37 -3.61 -7.67 6.85
N THR A 38 -4.81 -7.52 6.27
CA THR A 38 -5.89 -8.49 6.40
C THR A 38 -5.51 -9.81 5.70
N LEU A 39 -4.90 -9.73 4.52
CA LEU A 39 -4.41 -10.91 3.79
C LEU A 39 -3.35 -11.68 4.59
N ARG A 40 -2.41 -10.98 5.23
CA ARG A 40 -1.44 -11.62 6.14
C ARG A 40 -2.11 -12.38 7.29
N SER A 41 -3.16 -11.81 7.88
CA SER A 41 -3.92 -12.49 8.94
C SER A 41 -4.64 -13.75 8.45
N ILE A 42 -5.16 -13.76 7.22
CA ILE A 42 -5.81 -14.94 6.63
C ILE A 42 -4.79 -16.07 6.40
N PHE A 43 -3.61 -15.75 5.86
CA PHE A 43 -2.58 -16.76 5.64
C PHE A 43 -2.05 -17.33 6.96
N ALA A 44 -1.87 -16.49 7.99
CA ALA A 44 -1.53 -16.96 9.33
C ALA A 44 -2.61 -17.87 9.93
N LEU A 45 -3.89 -17.57 9.69
CA LEU A 45 -4.97 -18.46 10.08
C LEU A 45 -4.88 -19.80 9.35
N ALA A 46 -4.64 -19.80 8.04
CA ALA A 46 -4.55 -21.04 7.25
C ALA A 46 -3.41 -21.96 7.70
N GLU A 47 -2.32 -21.44 8.30
CA GLU A 47 -1.28 -22.27 8.91
C GLU A 47 -1.80 -23.13 10.07
N ALA A 48 -2.78 -22.64 10.83
CA ALA A 48 -3.40 -23.37 11.92
C ALA A 48 -4.47 -24.40 11.44
N TYR A 49 -4.80 -24.43 10.14
CA TYR A 49 -5.88 -25.25 9.57
C TYR A 49 -5.35 -26.08 8.38
N PRO A 50 -4.74 -27.24 8.63
CA PRO A 50 -4.04 -28.04 7.61
C PRO A 50 -4.92 -28.42 6.40
N ASN A 51 -6.21 -28.68 6.63
CA ASN A 51 -7.16 -29.01 5.58
C ASN A 51 -7.44 -27.83 4.63
N LEU A 52 -7.43 -26.59 5.16
CA LEU A 52 -7.57 -25.38 4.35
C LEU A 52 -6.28 -25.12 3.58
N LYS A 53 -5.12 -25.31 4.23
CA LYS A 53 -3.80 -25.18 3.62
C LYS A 53 -3.58 -26.15 2.45
N ALA A 54 -4.13 -27.36 2.54
CA ALA A 54 -4.04 -28.37 1.49
C ALA A 54 -5.10 -28.23 0.39
N ASN A 55 -6.01 -27.26 0.49
CA ASN A 55 -7.03 -27.03 -0.51
C ASN A 55 -6.43 -26.32 -1.74
N GLU A 56 -6.50 -26.95 -2.91
CA GLU A 56 -5.94 -26.39 -4.16
C GLU A 56 -6.50 -25.01 -4.52
N ASN A 57 -7.79 -24.75 -4.29
CA ASN A 57 -8.40 -23.45 -4.55
C ASN A 57 -7.85 -22.36 -3.61
N PHE A 58 -7.55 -22.73 -2.36
CA PHE A 58 -6.96 -21.81 -1.39
C PHE A 58 -5.49 -21.47 -1.74
N LEU A 59 -4.73 -22.47 -2.18
CA LEU A 59 -3.35 -22.29 -2.63
C LEU A 59 -3.28 -21.40 -3.89
N ALA A 60 -4.16 -21.63 -4.87
CA ALA A 60 -4.26 -20.79 -6.06
C ALA A 60 -4.62 -19.34 -5.71
N LEU A 61 -5.57 -19.13 -4.80
CA LEU A 61 -5.93 -17.80 -4.30
C LEU A 61 -4.75 -17.12 -3.59
N GLN A 62 -4.01 -17.86 -2.75
CA GLN A 62 -2.83 -17.33 -2.07
C GLN A 62 -1.75 -16.88 -3.07
N GLU A 63 -1.50 -17.66 -4.12
CA GLU A 63 -0.54 -17.33 -5.18
C GLU A 63 -0.95 -16.09 -5.98
N GLU A 64 -2.23 -16.03 -6.39
CA GLU A 64 -2.77 -14.89 -7.13
C GLU A 64 -2.71 -13.59 -6.31
N LEU A 65 -3.08 -13.66 -5.03
CA LEU A 65 -3.00 -12.53 -4.11
C LEU A 65 -1.57 -12.08 -3.90
N THR A 66 -0.63 -13.01 -3.67
CA THR A 66 0.80 -12.70 -3.50
C THR A 66 1.36 -12.03 -4.76
N THR A 67 1.01 -12.54 -5.93
CA THR A 67 1.42 -11.95 -7.21
C THR A 67 0.84 -10.55 -7.40
N THR A 68 -0.42 -10.36 -7.02
CA THR A 68 -1.10 -9.06 -7.10
C THR A 68 -0.46 -8.04 -6.15
N GLU A 69 -0.19 -8.42 -4.90
CA GLU A 69 0.51 -7.57 -3.92
C GLU A 69 1.90 -7.16 -4.42
N ASN A 70 2.66 -8.07 -5.03
CA ASN A 70 3.96 -7.75 -5.62
C ASN A 70 3.83 -6.72 -6.76
N ARG A 71 2.80 -6.82 -7.59
CA ARG A 71 2.51 -5.82 -8.65
C ARG A 71 2.12 -4.47 -8.05
N VAL A 72 1.29 -4.45 -7.01
CA VAL A 72 0.90 -3.22 -6.29
C VAL A 72 2.14 -2.56 -5.66
N ALA A 73 3.00 -3.33 -5.01
CA ALA A 73 4.24 -2.83 -4.41
C ALA A 73 5.16 -2.21 -5.47
N PHE A 74 5.35 -2.88 -6.61
CA PHE A 74 6.12 -2.33 -7.73
C PHE A 74 5.49 -1.05 -8.29
N ALA A 75 4.18 -1.04 -8.51
CA ALA A 75 3.47 0.13 -9.03
C ALA A 75 3.57 1.33 -8.07
N ARG A 76 3.54 1.08 -6.75
CA ARG A 76 3.75 2.08 -5.70
C ARG A 76 5.15 2.67 -5.77
N GLN A 77 6.17 1.82 -5.83
CA GLN A 77 7.56 2.28 -5.95
C GLN A 77 7.74 3.11 -7.23
N TYR A 78 7.29 2.58 -8.36
CA TYR A 78 7.37 3.27 -9.65
C TYR A 78 6.67 4.63 -9.61
N TYR A 79 5.47 4.72 -9.02
CA TYR A 79 4.76 5.99 -8.83
C TYR A 79 5.59 6.97 -8.01
N ASN A 80 6.14 6.53 -6.88
CA ASN A 80 6.97 7.36 -6.01
C ASN A 80 8.24 7.86 -6.72
N ASP A 81 8.91 7.01 -7.48
CA ASP A 81 10.09 7.41 -8.25
C ASP A 81 9.75 8.49 -9.29
N ARG A 82 8.59 8.36 -9.95
CA ARG A 82 8.12 9.36 -10.91
C ARG A 82 7.71 10.66 -10.24
N VAL A 83 7.06 10.60 -9.08
CA VAL A 83 6.72 11.78 -8.27
C VAL A 83 7.99 12.48 -7.78
N MET A 84 8.99 11.74 -7.30
CA MET A 84 10.29 12.28 -6.90
C MET A 84 10.95 13.01 -8.05
N PHE A 85 11.08 12.35 -9.22
CA PHE A 85 11.67 12.95 -10.40
C PHE A 85 10.92 14.22 -10.83
N TYR A 86 9.59 14.15 -10.88
CA TYR A 86 8.73 15.28 -11.24
C TYR A 86 8.89 16.46 -10.27
N ASN A 87 8.76 16.20 -8.97
CA ASN A 87 8.87 17.22 -7.92
C ASN A 87 10.25 17.88 -7.92
N ALA A 88 11.32 17.08 -8.07
CA ALA A 88 12.68 17.61 -8.20
C ALA A 88 12.82 18.49 -9.45
N ARG A 89 12.28 18.04 -10.59
CA ARG A 89 12.39 18.77 -11.86
C ARG A 89 11.65 20.10 -11.85
N ILE A 90 10.46 20.19 -11.25
CA ILE A 90 9.73 21.47 -11.15
C ILE A 90 10.37 22.45 -10.14
N GLN A 91 11.32 22.00 -9.31
CA GLN A 91 12.05 22.85 -8.37
C GLN A 91 13.42 23.31 -8.92
N GLN A 92 13.92 22.70 -9.99
CA GLN A 92 15.21 23.03 -10.59
C GLN A 92 15.12 24.23 -11.54
N PHE A 93 16.14 25.09 -11.53
CA PHE A 93 16.30 26.12 -12.56
C PHE A 93 16.70 25.49 -13.91
N PRO A 94 16.15 25.93 -15.06
CA PRO A 94 15.16 26.99 -15.23
C PRO A 94 13.70 26.51 -15.17
N THR A 95 13.48 25.22 -14.96
CA THR A 95 12.15 24.59 -15.03
C THR A 95 11.17 25.14 -13.99
N ASN A 96 11.65 25.56 -12.82
CA ASN A 96 10.83 26.20 -11.78
C ASN A 96 10.11 27.49 -12.23
N ILE A 97 10.70 28.27 -13.13
CA ILE A 97 10.06 29.48 -13.68
C ILE A 97 8.87 29.09 -14.54
N VAL A 98 9.08 28.14 -15.46
CA VAL A 98 8.02 27.58 -16.32
C VAL A 98 6.95 26.88 -15.47
N ALA A 99 7.37 26.15 -14.43
CA ALA A 99 6.47 25.47 -13.51
C ALA A 99 5.50 26.44 -12.83
N ASN A 100 6.02 27.56 -12.30
CA ASN A 100 5.20 28.59 -11.67
C ASN A 100 4.30 29.30 -12.69
N MET A 101 4.80 29.63 -13.89
CA MET A 101 4.03 30.35 -14.91
C MET A 101 2.84 29.54 -15.45
N PHE A 102 2.99 28.23 -15.58
CA PHE A 102 1.92 27.32 -16.06
C PHE A 102 1.19 26.56 -14.94
N GLY A 103 1.48 26.86 -13.67
CA GLY A 103 0.77 26.28 -12.52
C GLY A 103 1.04 24.79 -12.25
N PHE A 104 2.21 24.28 -12.63
CA PHE A 104 2.63 22.92 -12.30
C PHE A 104 2.94 22.81 -10.79
N LYS A 105 2.13 22.03 -10.06
CA LYS A 105 2.24 21.86 -8.61
C LYS A 105 2.87 20.51 -8.25
N PRO A 106 3.60 20.42 -7.11
CA PRO A 106 4.10 19.15 -6.59
C PRO A 106 3.00 18.09 -6.47
N ARG A 107 3.36 16.84 -6.72
CA ARG A 107 2.50 15.68 -6.51
C ARG A 107 2.81 15.02 -5.17
N GLU A 108 1.78 14.47 -4.55
CA GLU A 108 1.92 13.69 -3.32
C GLU A 108 2.52 12.32 -3.61
N PHE A 109 3.32 11.81 -2.68
CA PHE A 109 3.83 10.45 -2.74
C PHE A 109 2.76 9.46 -2.27
N PHE A 110 2.83 8.24 -2.79
CA PHE A 110 2.12 7.08 -2.26
C PHE A 110 2.88 6.57 -1.03
N LEU A 111 2.60 7.19 0.12
CA LEU A 111 3.28 6.89 1.38
C LEU A 111 2.50 5.82 2.15
N VAL A 112 3.21 4.80 2.61
CA VAL A 112 2.72 3.96 3.70
C VAL A 112 2.88 4.80 4.96
N GLN A 113 1.83 4.90 5.78
CA GLN A 113 1.91 5.52 7.11
C GLN A 113 2.72 4.61 8.05
N ASP A 114 4.00 4.42 7.76
CA ASP A 114 4.93 3.95 8.77
C ASP A 114 5.53 5.20 9.41
N THR A 115 4.91 5.64 10.50
CA THR A 115 5.36 6.80 11.27
C THR A 115 6.76 6.58 11.83
N ALA A 116 7.22 5.33 11.99
CA ALA A 116 8.56 5.00 12.44
C ALA A 116 9.65 5.33 11.40
N ALA A 117 9.34 5.26 10.09
CA ALA A 117 10.29 5.57 9.03
C ALA A 117 10.51 7.08 8.82
N ARG A 118 9.69 7.94 9.44
CA ARG A 118 9.76 9.40 9.31
C ARG A 118 10.54 10.09 10.42
N GLU A 119 10.91 9.40 11.50
CA GLU A 119 11.80 9.97 12.50
C GLU A 119 13.24 9.94 11.98
N ALA A 120 13.71 11.08 11.47
CA ALA A 120 15.13 11.26 11.19
C ALA A 120 15.93 10.99 12.49
N PRO A 121 17.00 10.18 12.46
CA PRO A 121 17.81 9.92 13.64
C PRO A 121 18.36 11.26 14.17
N LYS A 122 17.98 11.60 15.40
CA LYS A 122 18.46 12.81 16.08
C LYS A 122 19.92 12.59 16.47
N VAL A 123 20.84 12.94 15.58
CA VAL A 123 22.28 12.95 15.88
C VAL A 123 22.54 14.13 16.83
N LYS A 124 22.71 13.84 18.11
CA LYS A 124 23.29 14.79 19.06
C LYS A 124 24.81 14.69 18.92
N PHE A 125 25.43 15.76 18.44
CA PHE A 125 26.87 15.94 18.62
C PHE A 125 27.09 16.41 20.06
N THR A 126 27.87 15.65 20.81
CA THR A 126 28.45 16.04 22.11
C THR A 126 29.71 16.86 21.91
#